data_AF-A0AAD7UPB0-F1
#
_entry.id   AF-A0AAD7UPB0-F1
#
_cell.length_a   1.000
_cell.length_b   1.000
_cell.length_c   1.000
_cell.angle_alpha   90.00
_cell.angle_beta   90.00
_cell.angle_gamma   90.00
#
_symmetry.space_group_name_H-M   'P 1'
#
loop_
_entity.id
_entity.type
_entity.pdbx_description
1 polymer ?
#
loop_
_entity_poly.entity_id
_entity_poly.type
_entity_poly.pdbx_seq_one_letter_code
_entity_poly.pdbx_strand_id
1 'polypeptide(L)'
;MSDLAVRSFAVGLAVETGIALASAKVSPRWFFPDQLPKSKAKLWHTTAAAMFPAVVAPFLSASGLYELLRSRSGEDILLEPANRLLWRALGISVAHFSFDFMVMAVFCRDFVEAMRRPLYSQMMFHHLASALVWPYAFLQRKCVFPVAYYMISEISNIPLNARWFACELGVNGPRRMLFDASFFVLYTLSSPCGSTG
;
A
#
# COMPACT_ATOMS: atom_id res chain seq x y z
N MET A 1 21.94 -3.62 -1.35
CA MET A 1 20.78 -3.03 -2.06
C MET A 1 21.34 -2.16 -3.18
N SER A 2 20.68 -2.08 -4.35
CA SER A 2 21.18 -1.20 -5.41
C SER A 2 21.09 0.28 -4.97
N ASP A 3 22.01 1.13 -5.41
CA ASP A 3 21.98 2.58 -5.13
C ASP A 3 20.64 3.21 -5.59
N LEU A 4 20.06 2.71 -6.69
CA LEU A 4 18.75 3.13 -7.17
C LEU A 4 17.64 2.84 -6.15
N ALA A 5 17.61 1.64 -5.56
CA ALA A 5 16.60 1.28 -4.58
C ALA A 5 16.74 2.08 -3.29
N VAL A 6 17.96 2.35 -2.83
CA VAL A 6 18.21 3.20 -1.65
C VAL A 6 17.72 4.63 -1.88
N ARG A 7 18.01 5.21 -3.05
CA ARG A 7 17.53 6.56 -3.41
C ARG A 7 16.00 6.59 -3.53
N SER A 8 15.41 5.61 -4.20
CA SER A 8 13.96 5.51 -4.30
C SER A 8 13.29 5.30 -2.94
N PHE A 9 13.91 4.52 -2.04
CA PHE A 9 13.45 4.37 -0.67
C PHE A 9 13.43 5.72 0.07
N ALA A 10 14.52 6.48 0.02
CA ALA A 10 14.60 7.78 0.67
C ALA A 10 13.54 8.76 0.14
N VAL A 11 13.34 8.80 -1.19
CA VAL A 11 12.31 9.62 -1.82
C VAL A 11 10.91 9.16 -1.41
N GLY A 12 10.63 7.84 -1.46
CA GLY A 12 9.33 7.29 -1.08
C GLY A 12 8.97 7.62 0.36
N LEU A 13 9.92 7.43 1.28
CA LEU A 13 9.74 7.72 2.70
C LEU A 13 9.47 9.21 2.95
N ALA A 14 10.20 10.10 2.26
CA ALA A 14 10.01 11.54 2.36
C ALA A 14 8.62 11.97 1.83
N VAL A 15 8.20 11.42 0.70
CA VAL A 15 6.90 11.73 0.09
C VAL A 15 5.76 11.22 0.97
N GLU A 16 5.79 9.97 1.42
CA GLU A 16 4.74 9.42 2.28
C GLU A 16 4.63 10.16 3.62
N THR A 17 5.76 10.44 4.25
CA THR A 17 5.79 11.26 5.47
C THR A 17 5.19 12.63 5.20
N GLY A 18 5.55 13.26 4.08
CA GLY A 18 4.98 14.54 3.65
C GLY A 18 3.47 14.50 3.47
N ILE A 19 2.94 13.46 2.80
CA ILE A 19 1.50 13.27 2.57
C ILE A 19 0.78 13.03 3.90
N ALA A 20 1.31 12.18 4.78
CA ALA A 20 0.72 11.90 6.09
C ALA A 20 0.63 13.18 6.94
N LEU A 21 1.71 13.97 6.98
CA LEU A 21 1.75 15.26 7.70
C LEU A 21 0.82 16.32 7.08
N ALA A 22 0.76 16.40 5.75
CA ALA A 22 -0.15 17.30 5.06
C ALA A 22 -1.62 16.90 5.32
N SER A 23 -1.93 15.61 5.23
CA SER A 23 -3.24 15.05 5.56
C SER A 23 -3.63 15.39 6.99
N ALA A 24 -2.73 15.21 7.96
CA ALA A 24 -2.96 15.58 9.36
C ALA A 24 -3.25 17.08 9.59
N LYS A 25 -2.70 17.96 8.75
CA LYS A 25 -2.94 19.42 8.85
C LYS A 25 -4.20 19.87 8.12
N VAL A 26 -4.56 19.22 7.02
CA VAL A 26 -5.65 19.65 6.12
C VAL A 26 -6.97 18.94 6.45
N SER A 27 -6.95 17.63 6.67
CA SER A 27 -8.18 16.84 6.73
C SER A 27 -9.09 17.15 7.93
N PRO A 28 -8.60 17.52 9.13
CA PRO A 28 -9.48 17.94 10.23
C PRO A 28 -10.28 19.21 9.96
N ARG A 29 -9.98 19.96 8.89
CA ARG A 29 -10.69 21.21 8.56
C ARG A 29 -11.69 21.06 7.42
N TRP A 30 -11.49 20.09 6.54
CA TRP A 30 -12.25 19.95 5.29
C TRP A 30 -13.08 18.68 5.21
N PHE A 31 -12.63 17.60 5.85
CA PHE A 31 -13.26 16.28 5.78
C PHE A 31 -13.83 15.82 7.12
N PHE A 32 -13.32 16.35 8.24
CA PHE A 32 -13.74 15.94 9.59
C PHE A 32 -14.09 17.13 10.46
N PRO A 33 -15.37 17.53 10.54
CA PRO A 33 -15.81 18.37 11.64
C PRO A 33 -15.78 17.52 12.93
N ASP A 34 -14.66 17.50 13.66
CA ASP A 34 -14.46 17.04 15.06
C ASP A 34 -15.03 15.66 15.51
N GLN A 35 -15.54 14.81 14.61
CA GLN A 35 -16.35 13.63 14.97
C GLN A 35 -15.67 12.27 14.85
N LEU A 36 -14.49 12.17 14.23
CA LEU A 36 -13.82 10.88 14.06
C LEU A 36 -12.94 10.52 15.27
N PRO A 37 -13.08 9.29 15.84
CA PRO A 37 -12.18 8.82 16.88
C PRO A 37 -10.72 8.96 16.49
N LYS A 38 -9.86 9.30 17.46
CA LYS A 38 -8.40 9.47 17.25
C LYS A 38 -7.77 8.26 16.55
N SER A 39 -8.25 7.06 16.86
CA SER A 39 -7.84 5.79 16.25
C SER A 39 -8.08 5.76 14.73
N LYS A 40 -9.28 6.18 14.30
CA LYS A 40 -9.64 6.27 12.89
C LYS A 40 -8.98 7.44 12.16
N ALA A 41 -8.75 8.57 12.83
CA ALA A 41 -8.04 9.71 12.25
C ALA A 41 -6.60 9.35 11.87
N LYS A 42 -5.88 8.62 12.73
CA LYS A 42 -4.52 8.14 12.41
C LYS A 42 -4.52 7.20 11.21
N LEU A 43 -5.44 6.23 11.19
CA LEU A 43 -5.63 5.33 10.05
C LEU A 43 -5.91 6.11 8.76
N TRP A 44 -6.71 7.18 8.83
CA TRP A 44 -6.98 8.03 7.67
C TRP A 44 -5.73 8.62 7.05
N HIS A 45 -4.85 9.20 7.87
CA HIS A 45 -3.65 9.86 7.37
C HIS A 45 -2.66 8.87 6.76
N THR A 46 -2.51 7.68 7.35
CA THR A 46 -1.68 6.61 6.77
C THR A 46 -2.28 6.05 5.49
N THR A 47 -3.60 5.83 5.45
CA THR A 47 -4.30 5.38 4.25
C THR A 47 -4.19 6.40 3.10
N ALA A 48 -4.21 7.70 3.41
CA ALA A 48 -3.97 8.75 2.42
C ALA A 48 -2.53 8.72 1.88
N ALA A 49 -1.55 8.51 2.75
CA ALA A 49 -0.15 8.34 2.33
C ALA A 49 0.04 7.10 1.44
N ALA A 50 -0.62 5.99 1.77
CA ALA A 50 -0.58 4.73 1.01
C ALA A 50 -1.12 4.83 -0.43
N MET A 51 -1.82 5.91 -0.80
CA MET A 51 -2.22 6.16 -2.19
C MET A 51 -1.03 6.42 -3.12
N PHE A 52 0.02 7.04 -2.61
CA PHE A 52 1.22 7.30 -3.40
C PHE A 52 1.90 6.00 -3.87
N PRO A 53 2.31 5.07 -2.98
CA PRO A 53 2.95 3.82 -3.41
C PRO A 53 1.98 2.92 -4.20
N ALA A 54 0.68 2.93 -3.88
CA ALA A 54 -0.36 2.18 -4.61
C ALA A 54 -0.54 2.63 -6.07
N VAL A 55 -0.04 3.81 -6.44
CA VAL A 55 0.00 4.30 -7.82
C VAL A 55 1.40 4.07 -8.40
N VAL A 56 2.42 4.64 -7.76
CA VAL A 56 3.76 4.72 -8.35
C VAL A 56 4.44 3.36 -8.46
N ALA A 57 4.34 2.51 -7.44
CA ALA A 57 5.01 1.22 -7.46
C ALA A 57 4.43 0.26 -8.51
N PRO A 58 3.09 0.15 -8.68
CA PRO A 58 2.52 -0.61 -9.79
C PRO A 58 2.91 -0.12 -11.17
N PHE A 59 2.90 1.19 -11.43
CA PHE A 59 3.29 1.71 -12.75
C PHE A 59 4.75 1.39 -13.07
N LEU A 60 5.66 1.64 -12.13
CA LEU A 60 7.08 1.30 -12.31
C LEU A 60 7.29 -0.21 -12.47
N SER A 61 6.58 -1.03 -11.69
CA SER A 61 6.69 -2.47 -11.74
C SER A 61 6.13 -3.07 -13.02
N ALA A 62 4.99 -2.57 -13.50
CA ALA A 62 4.38 -3.01 -14.75
C ALA A 62 5.30 -2.69 -15.94
N SER A 63 5.85 -1.47 -16.00
CA SER A 63 6.81 -1.10 -17.04
C SER A 63 8.09 -1.93 -16.95
N GLY A 64 8.63 -2.12 -15.74
CA GLY A 64 9.82 -2.95 -15.54
C GLY A 64 9.59 -4.42 -15.92
N LEU A 65 8.44 -4.98 -15.55
CA LEU A 65 8.09 -6.36 -15.89
C LEU A 65 7.86 -6.52 -17.40
N TYR A 66 7.23 -5.54 -18.04
CA TYR A 66 7.07 -5.50 -19.49
C TYR A 66 8.41 -5.50 -20.22
N GLU A 67 9.39 -4.72 -19.76
CA GLU A 67 10.75 -4.72 -20.33
C GLU A 67 11.42 -6.10 -20.21
N LEU A 68 11.28 -6.77 -19.07
CA LEU A 68 11.81 -8.13 -18.88
C LEU A 68 11.15 -9.11 -19.86
N LEU A 69 9.81 -9.12 -19.92
CA LEU A 69 9.02 -9.98 -20.81
C LEU A 69 9.32 -9.77 -22.29
N ARG A 70 9.72 -8.55 -22.69
CA ARG A 70 10.11 -8.27 -24.08
C ARG A 70 11.51 -8.76 -24.42
N SER A 71 12.39 -8.88 -23.43
CA SER A 71 13.80 -9.24 -23.60
C SER A 71 14.06 -10.74 -23.54
N ARG A 72 13.16 -11.50 -22.91
CA ARG A 72 13.26 -12.94 -22.65
C ARG A 72 11.89 -13.58 -22.61
N SER A 73 11.80 -14.84 -23.02
CA SER A 73 10.55 -15.62 -22.98
C SER A 73 10.80 -17.00 -22.37
N GLY A 74 9.77 -17.56 -21.74
CA GLY A 74 9.84 -18.90 -21.14
C GLY A 74 10.32 -18.90 -19.69
N GLU A 75 10.80 -20.05 -19.22
CA GLU A 75 11.19 -20.25 -17.81
C GLU A 75 12.39 -19.37 -17.38
N ASP A 76 13.23 -18.96 -18.34
CA ASP A 76 14.40 -18.11 -18.09
C ASP A 76 14.04 -16.76 -17.44
N ILE A 77 12.81 -16.26 -17.66
CA ILE A 77 12.38 -14.99 -17.07
C ILE A 77 12.35 -15.00 -15.54
N LEU A 78 12.20 -16.19 -14.93
CA LEU A 78 12.17 -16.34 -13.48
C LEU A 78 13.56 -16.14 -12.84
N LEU A 79 14.62 -16.22 -13.65
CA LEU A 79 16.02 -16.09 -13.24
C LEU A 79 16.61 -14.72 -13.62
N GLU A 80 15.88 -13.90 -14.38
CA GLU A 80 16.37 -12.61 -14.82
C GLU A 80 16.51 -11.62 -13.65
N PRO A 81 17.64 -10.89 -13.58
CA PRO A 81 17.84 -9.88 -12.55
C PRO A 81 16.88 -8.70 -12.72
N ALA A 82 16.58 -8.04 -11.60
CA ALA A 82 15.78 -6.84 -11.61
C ALA A 82 16.44 -5.72 -12.43
N ASN A 83 15.67 -5.14 -13.36
CA ASN A 83 16.08 -3.93 -14.09
C ASN A 83 15.92 -2.67 -13.23
N ARG A 84 16.29 -1.52 -13.79
CA ARG A 84 16.31 -0.24 -13.08
C ARG A 84 14.94 0.19 -12.57
N LEU A 85 13.87 -0.07 -13.33
CA LEU A 85 12.50 0.27 -12.94
C LEU A 85 12.04 -0.57 -11.75
N LEU A 86 12.32 -1.87 -11.78
CA LEU A 86 12.00 -2.77 -10.68
C LEU A 86 12.75 -2.42 -9.39
N TRP A 87 14.03 -2.03 -9.49
CA TRP A 87 14.76 -1.54 -8.30
C TRP A 87 14.16 -0.26 -7.72
N ARG A 88 13.67 0.66 -8.56
CA ARG A 88 13.00 1.88 -8.11
C ARG A 88 11.66 1.55 -7.45
N ALA A 89 10.86 0.69 -8.08
CA ALA A 89 9.59 0.24 -7.53
C ALA A 89 9.78 -0.43 -6.17
N LEU A 90 10.76 -1.33 -6.06
CA LEU A 90 11.11 -1.98 -4.80
C LEU A 90 11.46 -0.93 -3.73
N GLY A 91 12.29 0.07 -4.06
CA GLY A 91 12.64 1.13 -3.10
C GLY A 91 11.41 1.85 -2.56
N ILE A 92 10.47 2.22 -3.44
CA ILE A 92 9.20 2.86 -3.05
C ILE A 92 8.34 1.93 -2.20
N SER A 93 8.13 0.67 -2.60
CA SER A 93 7.33 -0.28 -1.84
C SER A 93 7.92 -0.59 -0.46
N VAL A 94 9.24 -0.70 -0.36
CA VAL A 94 9.91 -0.93 0.94
C VAL A 94 9.80 0.29 1.83
N ALA A 95 9.86 1.50 1.27
CA ALA A 95 9.60 2.73 2.03
C ALA A 95 8.20 2.72 2.60
N HIS A 96 7.21 2.37 1.78
CA HIS A 96 5.82 2.23 2.19
C HIS A 96 5.64 1.26 3.36
N PHE A 97 6.09 0.03 3.19
CA PHE A 97 5.94 -1.00 4.21
C PHE A 97 6.70 -0.65 5.51
N SER A 98 7.85 0.01 5.39
CA SER A 98 8.62 0.45 6.55
C SER A 98 7.91 1.58 7.29
N PHE A 99 7.37 2.56 6.55
CA PHE A 99 6.61 3.66 7.12
C PHE A 99 5.36 3.15 7.87
N ASP A 100 4.52 2.36 7.19
CA ASP A 100 3.29 1.83 7.78
C ASP A 100 3.58 0.91 8.97
N PHE A 101 4.57 0.02 8.85
CA PHE A 101 4.99 -0.82 9.98
C PHE A 101 5.41 0.01 11.20
N MET A 102 6.23 1.05 10.99
CA MET A 102 6.70 1.90 12.07
C MET A 102 5.57 2.71 12.70
N VAL A 103 4.67 3.28 11.90
CA VAL A 103 3.53 4.05 12.40
C VAL A 103 2.56 3.15 13.16
N MET A 104 2.26 1.97 12.63
CA MET A 104 1.44 0.96 13.32
C MET A 104 2.09 0.48 14.61
N ALA A 105 3.40 0.26 14.64
CA ALA A 105 4.13 -0.15 15.84
C ALA A 105 4.11 0.94 16.92
N VAL A 106 4.35 2.20 16.55
CA VAL A 106 4.35 3.35 17.47
C VAL A 106 2.94 3.62 18.02
N PHE A 107 1.91 3.52 17.17
CA PHE A 107 0.52 3.78 17.54
C PHE A 107 -0.31 2.49 17.64
N CYS A 108 0.30 1.41 18.14
CA CYS A 108 -0.28 0.07 18.19
C CYS A 108 -1.70 0.04 18.78
N ARG A 109 -1.93 0.76 19.89
CA ARG A 109 -3.26 0.79 20.54
C ARG A 109 -4.33 1.37 19.62
N ASP A 110 -4.03 2.48 18.96
CA ASP A 110 -4.95 3.18 18.06
C ASP A 110 -5.27 2.33 16.82
N PHE A 111 -4.28 1.66 16.24
CA PHE A 111 -4.46 0.82 15.05
C PHE A 111 -5.16 -0.51 15.38
N VAL A 112 -4.91 -1.10 16.55
CA VAL A 112 -5.66 -2.27 17.02
C VAL A 112 -7.13 -1.91 17.25
N GLU A 113 -7.42 -0.72 17.77
CA GLU A 113 -8.79 -0.24 17.93
C GLU A 113 -9.48 0.00 16.57
N ALA A 114 -8.78 0.65 15.63
CA ALA A 114 -9.34 0.99 14.32
C ALA A 114 -9.60 -0.25 13.43
N MET A 115 -8.69 -1.22 13.41
CA MET A 115 -8.73 -2.38 12.49
C MET A 115 -9.19 -3.69 13.13
N ARG A 116 -9.21 -3.76 14.46
CA ARG A 116 -9.30 -5.01 15.25
C ARG A 116 -8.02 -5.86 15.16
N ARG A 117 -7.79 -6.69 16.19
CA ARG A 117 -6.57 -7.50 16.34
C ARG A 117 -6.23 -8.40 15.14
N PRO A 118 -7.17 -9.14 14.53
CA PRO A 118 -6.81 -10.06 13.44
C PRO A 118 -6.24 -9.33 12.22
N LEU A 119 -6.91 -8.26 11.78
CA LEU A 119 -6.47 -7.46 10.65
C LEU A 119 -5.17 -6.71 10.97
N TYR A 120 -5.04 -6.16 12.19
CA TYR A 120 -3.79 -5.53 12.64
C TYR A 120 -2.60 -6.49 12.55
N SER A 121 -2.74 -7.71 13.08
CA SER A 121 -1.65 -8.70 13.05
C SER A 121 -1.31 -9.12 11.63
N GLN A 122 -2.32 -9.30 10.76
CA GLN A 122 -2.11 -9.59 9.34
C GLN A 122 -1.34 -8.47 8.65
N MET A 123 -1.73 -7.20 8.85
CA MET A 123 -1.07 -6.05 8.23
C MET A 123 0.35 -5.86 8.75
N MET A 124 0.58 -6.01 10.07
CA MET A 124 1.93 -5.96 10.65
C MET A 124 2.86 -7.01 10.05
N PHE A 125 2.37 -8.26 9.94
CA PHE A 125 3.13 -9.33 9.33
C PHE A 125 3.36 -9.08 7.84
N HIS A 126 2.33 -8.68 7.10
CA HIS A 126 2.41 -8.37 5.68
C HIS A 126 3.46 -7.28 5.39
N HIS A 127 3.42 -6.16 6.11
CA HIS A 127 4.39 -5.08 5.93
C HIS A 127 5.81 -5.49 6.32
N LEU A 128 6.00 -6.15 7.47
CA LEU A 128 7.32 -6.60 7.90
C LEU A 128 7.91 -7.65 6.95
N ALA A 129 7.12 -8.64 6.57
CA ALA A 129 7.55 -9.68 5.65
C ALA A 129 7.91 -9.08 4.28
N SER A 130 7.08 -8.21 3.72
CA SER A 130 7.36 -7.59 2.42
C SER A 130 8.59 -6.68 2.47
N ALA A 131 8.76 -5.88 3.54
CA ALA A 131 9.93 -5.02 3.72
C ALA A 131 11.26 -5.79 3.81
N LEU A 132 11.25 -7.05 4.27
CA LEU A 132 12.46 -7.87 4.41
C LEU A 132 12.65 -8.83 3.24
N VAL A 133 11.60 -9.56 2.86
CA VAL A 133 11.65 -10.65 1.88
C VAL A 133 11.86 -10.10 0.47
N TRP A 134 11.21 -8.98 0.09
CA TRP A 134 11.32 -8.47 -1.28
C TRP A 134 12.74 -7.95 -1.59
N PRO A 135 13.39 -7.15 -0.72
CA PRO A 135 14.79 -6.80 -0.91
C PRO A 135 15.71 -8.01 -0.96
N TYR A 136 15.49 -8.99 -0.09
CA TYR A 136 16.28 -10.21 -0.08
C TYR A 136 16.15 -10.97 -1.41
N ALA A 137 14.93 -11.16 -1.92
CA ALA A 137 14.66 -11.80 -3.20
C ALA A 137 15.41 -11.10 -4.36
N PHE A 138 15.32 -9.77 -4.42
CA PHE A 138 16.02 -8.96 -5.43
C PHE A 138 17.54 -9.05 -5.32
N LEU A 139 18.10 -9.05 -4.10
CA LEU A 139 19.54 -9.19 -3.87
C LEU A 139 20.05 -10.56 -4.29
N GLN A 140 19.27 -11.61 -4.04
CA GLN A 140 19.60 -12.97 -4.44
C GLN A 140 19.28 -13.25 -5.91
N ARG A 141 18.68 -12.30 -6.64
CA ARG A 141 18.18 -12.46 -8.02
C ARG A 141 17.22 -13.64 -8.15
N LYS A 142 16.47 -13.91 -7.08
CA LYS A 142 15.47 -14.98 -7.02
C LYS A 142 14.10 -14.35 -6.91
N CYS A 143 13.11 -14.94 -7.55
CA CYS A 143 11.71 -14.52 -7.39
C CYS A 143 11.46 -13.04 -7.78
N VAL A 144 12.27 -12.46 -8.68
CA VAL A 144 12.09 -11.07 -9.13
C VAL A 144 10.74 -10.91 -9.83
N PHE A 145 10.40 -11.84 -10.72
CA PHE A 145 9.12 -11.87 -11.43
C PHE A 145 7.91 -11.89 -10.48
N PRO A 146 7.76 -12.85 -9.55
CA PRO A 146 6.61 -12.87 -8.65
C PRO A 146 6.58 -11.66 -7.71
N VAL A 147 7.72 -11.15 -7.24
CA VAL A 147 7.74 -9.92 -6.44
C VAL A 147 7.30 -8.70 -7.26
N ALA A 148 7.72 -8.60 -8.52
CA ALA A 148 7.24 -7.55 -9.43
C ALA A 148 5.74 -7.66 -9.69
N TYR A 149 5.21 -8.87 -9.83
CA TYR A 149 3.78 -9.10 -9.93
C TYR A 149 3.03 -8.64 -8.66
N TYR A 150 3.55 -8.96 -7.47
CA TYR A 150 2.96 -8.47 -6.21
C TYR A 150 3.01 -6.94 -6.10
N MET A 151 4.12 -6.30 -6.50
CA MET A 151 4.20 -4.83 -6.56
C MET A 151 3.15 -4.23 -7.50
N ILE A 152 2.79 -4.89 -8.59
CA ILE A 152 1.70 -4.45 -9.49
C ILE A 152 0.35 -4.58 -8.79
N SER A 153 0.15 -5.67 -8.04
CA SER A 153 -1.12 -5.93 -7.35
C SER A 153 -1.47 -4.88 -6.28
N GLU A 154 -0.48 -4.10 -5.80
CA GLU A 154 -0.71 -2.95 -4.90
C GLU A 154 -1.68 -1.90 -5.49
N ILE A 155 -1.91 -1.90 -6.82
CA ILE A 155 -2.95 -1.05 -7.44
C ILE A 155 -4.36 -1.33 -6.88
N SER A 156 -4.58 -2.55 -6.37
CA SER A 156 -5.82 -2.92 -5.68
C SER A 156 -6.07 -2.13 -4.40
N ASN A 157 -5.05 -1.52 -3.80
CA ASN A 157 -5.21 -0.68 -2.62
C ASN A 157 -5.97 0.61 -2.93
N ILE A 158 -5.93 1.12 -4.17
CA ILE A 158 -6.66 2.34 -4.58
C ILE A 158 -8.16 2.17 -4.33
N PRO A 159 -8.86 1.17 -4.92
CA PRO A 159 -10.28 0.99 -4.67
C PRO A 159 -10.60 0.56 -3.24
N LEU A 160 -9.74 -0.25 -2.60
CA LEU A 160 -9.95 -0.67 -1.21
C LEU A 160 -9.96 0.54 -0.25
N ASN A 161 -9.00 1.45 -0.42
CA ASN A 161 -8.88 2.63 0.41
C ASN A 161 -9.93 3.70 0.05
N ALA A 162 -10.27 3.86 -1.22
CA ALA A 162 -11.38 4.71 -1.64
C ALA A 162 -12.73 4.23 -1.09
N ARG A 163 -12.97 2.91 -1.03
CA ARG A 163 -14.14 2.33 -0.35
C ARG A 163 -14.14 2.67 1.14
N TRP A 164 -12.99 2.52 1.80
CA TRP A 164 -12.87 2.83 3.22
C TRP A 164 -13.16 4.32 3.49
N PHE A 165 -12.57 5.23 2.71
CA PHE A 165 -12.88 6.66 2.79
C PHE A 165 -14.37 6.94 2.59
N ALA A 166 -15.03 6.29 1.63
CA ALA A 166 -16.46 6.44 1.38
C ALA A 166 -17.31 5.97 2.58
N CYS A 167 -16.95 4.85 3.22
CA CYS A 167 -17.60 4.39 4.46
C CYS A 167 -17.47 5.43 5.58
N GLU A 168 -16.28 5.99 5.79
CA GLU A 168 -16.06 6.98 6.87
C GLU A 168 -16.71 8.34 6.58
N LEU A 169 -16.92 8.70 5.31
CA LEU A 169 -17.68 9.89 4.90
C LEU A 169 -19.21 9.66 4.87
N GLY A 170 -19.69 8.49 5.29
CA GLY A 170 -21.13 8.18 5.37
C GLY A 170 -21.80 7.93 4.01
N VAL A 171 -21.03 7.64 2.96
CA VAL A 171 -21.56 7.31 1.63
C VAL A 171 -22.18 5.90 1.66
N ASN A 172 -23.51 5.84 1.78
CA ASN A 172 -24.27 4.59 1.90
C ASN A 172 -25.26 4.37 0.73
N GLY A 173 -25.78 3.14 0.62
CA GLY A 173 -26.86 2.79 -0.32
C GLY A 173 -26.42 2.46 -1.75
N PRO A 174 -27.25 2.73 -2.78
CA PRO A 174 -27.01 2.31 -4.17
C PRO A 174 -25.70 2.85 -4.77
N ARG A 175 -25.27 4.04 -4.35
CA ARG A 175 -24.01 4.66 -4.79
C ARG A 175 -22.79 3.86 -4.33
N ARG A 176 -22.85 3.27 -3.14
CA ARG A 176 -21.80 2.38 -2.62
C ARG A 176 -21.83 1.02 -3.32
N MET A 177 -23.02 0.48 -3.61
CA MET A 177 -23.13 -0.78 -4.38
C MET A 177 -22.57 -0.64 -5.79
N LEU A 178 -22.79 0.49 -6.47
CA LEU A 178 -22.18 0.78 -7.77
C LEU A 178 -20.65 0.92 -7.68
N PHE A 179 -20.16 1.55 -6.61
CA PHE A 179 -18.73 1.63 -6.33
C PHE A 179 -18.12 0.23 -6.09
N ASP A 180 -18.69 -0.56 -5.18
CA ASP A 180 -18.23 -1.92 -4.87
C ASP A 180 -18.32 -2.85 -6.11
N ALA A 181 -19.38 -2.72 -6.92
CA ALA A 181 -19.54 -3.46 -8.17
C ALA A 181 -18.53 -3.07 -9.26
N SER A 182 -18.03 -1.82 -9.26
CA SER A 182 -16.99 -1.39 -10.20
C SER A 182 -15.60 -1.98 -9.90
N PHE A 183 -15.41 -2.57 -8.71
CA PHE A 183 -14.14 -3.17 -8.26
C PHE A 183 -14.25 -4.67 -7.94
N PHE A 184 -15.30 -5.34 -8.45
CA PHE A 184 -15.73 -6.70 -8.10
C PHE A 184 -14.69 -7.83 -8.30
N VAL A 185 -13.56 -7.56 -8.99
CA VAL A 185 -12.52 -8.58 -9.24
C VAL A 185 -11.61 -8.83 -8.02
N LEU A 186 -11.65 -7.98 -6.99
CA LEU A 186 -10.68 -8.03 -5.87
C LEU A 186 -11.27 -8.45 -4.51
N TYR A 187 -12.55 -8.80 -4.43
CA TYR A 187 -13.24 -9.01 -3.16
C TYR A 187 -13.56 -10.48 -2.87
N THR A 188 -12.64 -11.17 -2.20
CA THR A 188 -13.01 -12.27 -1.29
C THR A 188 -12.53 -11.90 0.11
N LEU A 189 -13.49 -11.60 0.99
CA LEU A 189 -13.32 -11.28 2.42
C LEU A 189 -12.81 -9.87 2.73
N SER A 190 -13.71 -8.87 2.75
CA SER A 190 -13.48 -7.66 3.53
C SER A 190 -14.51 -7.53 4.64
N SER A 191 -14.02 -7.16 5.83
CA SER A 191 -14.81 -7.05 7.06
C SER A 191 -15.99 -6.09 6.89
N PRO A 192 -17.10 -6.31 7.63
CA PRO A 192 -18.23 -5.39 7.59
C PRO A 192 -17.77 -3.99 8.02
N CYS A 193 -18.07 -2.96 7.21
CA CYS A 193 -18.03 -1.58 7.69
C CYS A 193 -18.90 -1.57 8.97
N GLY A 194 -18.28 -1.20 10.10
CA GLY A 194 -18.94 -1.26 11.40
C GLY A 194 -20.27 -0.53 11.32
N SER A 195 -21.35 -1.22 11.70
CA SER A 195 -22.65 -0.61 11.94
C SER A 195 -22.48 0.44 13.02
N THR A 196 -22.42 1.70 12.63
CA THR A 196 -22.67 2.81 13.54
C THR A 196 -24.18 2.86 13.76
N GLY A 197 -24.62 2.45 14.95
CA GLY A 197 -25.97 2.72 15.48
C GLY A 197 -27.09 1.95 14.80
#